data_AF-A0A3S1P4M0-F1
#
_entry.id   AF-A0A3S1P4M0-F1
#
_cell.length_a   1.000
_cell.length_b   1.000
_cell.length_c   1.000
_cell.angle_alpha   90.00
_cell.angle_beta   90.00
_cell.angle_gamma   90.00
#
_symmetry.space_group_name_H-M   'P 1'
#
loop_
_entity.id
_entity.type
_entity.pdbx_description
1 polymer ?
#
loop_
_entity_poly.entity_id
_entity_poly.type
_entity_poly.pdbx_seq_one_letter_code
_entity_poly.pdbx_strand_id
1 'polypeptide(L)' 'GVRDDICALGQTSAAHDLCRSLRPQLKRHHLQANVGHYGVFNGKRWEREIYPVVRNLILAME' A
#
# COMPACT_ATOMS: atom_id res chain seq x y z
N GLY A 1 -7.17 -0.24 -2.52
CA GLY A 1 -6.98 0.19 -3.94
C GLY A 1 -7.90 1.36 -4.25
N VAL A 2 -7.81 1.99 -5.44
CA VAL A 2 -8.69 3.14 -5.76
C VAL A 2 -10.18 2.77 -5.89
N ARG A 3 -10.49 1.52 -6.25
CA ARG A 3 -11.87 1.02 -6.38
C ARG A 3 -12.26 0.10 -5.22
N ASP A 4 -11.65 0.31 -4.07
CA ASP A 4 -11.88 -0.48 -2.86
C ASP A 4 -13.19 -0.05 -2.21
N ASP A 5 -14.13 -0.98 -2.12
CA ASP A 5 -15.47 -0.83 -1.60
C ASP A 5 -15.59 -1.26 -0.13
N ILE A 6 -14.53 -1.83 0.46
CA ILE A 6 -14.49 -2.29 1.85
C ILE A 6 -13.69 -1.32 2.71
N CYS A 7 -12.51 -0.91 2.23
CA CYS A 7 -11.63 0.03 2.91
C CYS A 7 -11.56 1.34 2.14
N ALA A 8 -12.17 2.39 2.68
CA ALA A 8 -12.19 3.70 2.05
C ALA A 8 -10.78 4.29 1.86
N LEU A 9 -10.64 5.12 0.82
CA LEU A 9 -9.43 5.89 0.57
C LEU A 9 -9.06 6.78 1.76
N GLY A 10 -7.76 6.91 2.01
CA GLY A 10 -7.23 7.78 3.07
C GLY A 10 -7.02 7.10 4.42
N GLN A 11 -7.60 5.93 4.69
CA GLN A 11 -7.41 5.21 5.96
C GLN A 11 -5.93 4.94 6.28
N THR A 12 -5.15 4.45 5.30
CA THR A 12 -3.71 4.22 5.47
C THR A 12 -2.92 5.52 5.69
N SER A 13 -3.32 6.62 5.04
CA SER A 13 -2.68 7.92 5.24
C SER A 13 -2.94 8.44 6.65
N ALA A 14 -4.19 8.36 7.12
CA ALA A 14 -4.54 8.73 8.49
C ALA A 14 -3.79 7.86 9.52
N ALA A 15 -3.61 6.56 9.25
CA ALA A 15 -2.81 5.69 10.12
C ALA A 15 -1.34 6.13 10.20
N HIS A 16 -0.75 6.61 9.11
CA HIS A 16 0.62 7.15 9.13
C HIS A 16 0.76 8.37 10.05
N ASP A 17 -0.27 9.22 10.14
CA ASP A 17 -0.25 10.40 11.01
C ASP A 17 -0.23 10.01 12.50
N LEU A 18 -0.85 8.87 12.85
CA LEU A 18 -0.84 8.34 14.21
C LEU A 18 0.52 7.75 14.62
N CYS A 19 1.33 7.28 13.66
CA CYS A 19 2.65 6.70 13.91
C CYS A 19 3.73 7.77 14.15
N ARG A 20 3.63 8.53 15.25
CA ARG A 20 4.53 9.67 15.55
C ARG A 20 6.00 9.28 15.79
N SER A 21 6.25 8.07 16.29
CA SER A 21 7.62 7.59 16.56
C SER A 21 8.37 7.10 15.31
N LEU A 22 7.69 6.98 14.17
CA LEU A 22 8.32 6.61 12.91
C LEU A 22 8.84 7.85 12.19
N ARG A 23 10.12 7.81 11.76
CA ARG A 23 10.71 8.84 10.89
C ARG A 23 9.90 8.95 9.59
N PRO A 24 9.70 10.15 9.00
CA PRO A 24 8.89 10.34 7.79
C PRO A 24 9.32 9.44 6.62
N GLN A 25 10.61 9.19 6.46
CA GLN A 25 11.18 8.37 5.37
C GLN A 25 10.78 6.88 5.48
N LEU A 26 10.34 6.43 6.65
CA LEU A 26 9.86 5.06 6.88
C LEU A 26 8.36 4.91 6.60
N LYS A 27 7.63 6.03 6.37
CA LYS A 27 6.19 6.03 6.09
C LYS A 27 5.96 6.03 4.58
N ARG A 28 5.91 4.85 3.95
CA ARG A 28 5.64 4.73 2.50
C ARG A 28 4.17 4.45 2.23
N HIS A 29 3.55 5.24 1.36
CA HIS A 29 2.16 5.05 0.94
C HIS A 29 2.10 4.73 -0.56
N HIS A 30 1.53 3.58 -0.92
CA HIS A 30 1.30 3.18 -2.31
C HIS A 30 -0.19 3.02 -2.57
N LEU A 31 -0.74 3.81 -3.49
CA LEU A 31 -2.14 3.72 -3.88
C LEU A 31 -2.28 3.12 -5.27
N GLN A 32 -2.78 1.88 -5.34
CA GLN A 32 -2.93 1.19 -6.61
C GLN A 32 -4.20 1.62 -7.36
N ALA A 33 -4.01 2.19 -8.56
CA ALA A 33 -5.09 2.62 -9.43
C ALA A 33 -5.92 1.45 -9.95
N ASN A 34 -7.23 1.70 -10.14
CA ASN A 34 -8.20 0.79 -10.74
C ASN A 34 -8.42 -0.56 -10.04
N VAL A 35 -7.80 -0.80 -8.88
CA VAL A 35 -7.87 -2.06 -8.14
C VAL A 35 -8.87 -1.96 -7.00
N GLY A 36 -9.77 -2.94 -6.90
CA GLY A 36 -10.69 -3.12 -5.77
C GLY A 36 -10.04 -3.83 -4.59
N HIS A 37 -10.80 -4.14 -3.54
CA HIS A 37 -10.26 -4.62 -2.27
C HIS A 37 -9.32 -5.82 -2.44
N TYR A 38 -9.82 -6.95 -2.96
CA TYR A 38 -9.04 -8.18 -3.05
C TYR A 38 -7.95 -8.15 -4.13
N GLY A 39 -8.12 -7.33 -5.17
CA GLY A 39 -7.14 -7.21 -6.24
C GLY A 39 -5.83 -6.58 -5.79
N VAL A 40 -5.77 -6.00 -4.58
CA VAL A 40 -4.50 -5.54 -3.99
C VAL A 40 -3.65 -6.67 -3.43
N PHE A 41 -4.17 -7.89 -3.36
CA PHE A 41 -3.48 -9.06 -2.79
C PHE A 41 -3.49 -10.28 -3.72
N ASN A 42 -4.18 -10.22 -4.87
CA ASN A 42 -4.28 -11.35 -5.79
C ASN A 42 -4.37 -10.93 -7.27
N GLY A 43 -4.17 -11.93 -8.14
CA GLY A 43 -4.32 -11.81 -9.58
C GLY A 43 -3.18 -11.07 -10.29
N LYS A 44 -3.38 -10.81 -11.59
CA LYS A 44 -2.32 -10.29 -12.48
C LYS A 44 -1.76 -8.93 -12.04
N ARG A 45 -2.60 -8.07 -11.46
CA ARG A 45 -2.14 -6.74 -10.98
C ARG A 45 -1.31 -6.86 -9.72
N TRP A 46 -1.65 -7.78 -8.81
CA TRP A 46 -0.78 -8.09 -7.68
C TRP A 46 0.60 -8.54 -8.17
N GLU A 47 0.67 -9.55 -9.02
CA GLU A 47 1.94 -10.14 -9.47
C GLU A 47 2.81 -9.13 -10.23
N ARG A 48 2.20 -8.31 -11.09
CA ARG A 48 2.93 -7.43 -12.02
C ARG A 48 3.21 -6.04 -11.48
N GLU A 49 2.37 -5.52 -10.59
CA GLU A 49 2.40 -4.11 -10.20
C GLU A 49 2.62 -3.93 -8.70
N ILE A 50 1.91 -4.69 -7.85
CA ILE A 50 1.87 -4.43 -6.40
C ILE A 50 2.95 -5.20 -5.63
N TYR A 51 3.08 -6.51 -5.89
CA TYR A 51 4.06 -7.36 -5.23
C TYR A 51 5.50 -6.85 -5.41
N PRO A 52 5.93 -6.39 -6.61
CA PRO A 52 7.26 -5.80 -6.75
C PRO A 52 7.50 -4.60 -5.82
N VAL A 53 6.49 -3.74 -5.60
CA VAL A 53 6.59 -2.60 -4.67
C VAL A 53 6.79 -3.09 -3.23
N VAL A 54 6.01 -4.09 -2.81
CA VAL A 54 6.12 -4.70 -1.46
C VAL A 54 7.49 -5.36 -1.27
N ARG A 55 7.93 -6.16 -2.24
CA ARG A 55 9.24 -6.82 -2.21
C ARG A 55 10.38 -5.80 -2.12
N ASN A 56 10.34 -4.75 -2.94
CA ASN A 56 11.36 -3.70 -2.94
C ASN A 56 11.34 -2.88 -1.66
N LEU A 57 10.18 -2.71 -1.01
CA LEU A 57 10.10 -2.10 0.31
C LEU A 57 10.87 -2.94 1.34
N ILE A 58 10.64 -4.26 1.38
CA ILE A 58 11.30 -5.17 2.33
C ILE A 58 12.82 -5.18 2.10
N LEU A 59 13.26 -5.35 0.84
CA LEU A 59 14.68 -5.36 0.49
C LEU A 59 15.40 -4.04 0.78
N ALA A 60 14.69 -2.91 0.73
CA ALA A 60 15.26 -1.60 1.07
C ALA A 60 15.33 -1.32 2.58
N MET A 61 14.82 -2.24 3.41
CA MET A 61 14.85 -2.15 4.87
C MET A 61 15.87 -3.10 5.52
N GLU A 62 16.43 -4.02 4.74
CA GLU A 62 17.67 -4.74 5.08
C GLU A 62 18.90 -3.83 4.95
#